data_AF-A0AAP8GFB0-F1
#
_entry.id   AF-A0AAP8GFB0-F1
#
_cell.length_a   1.000
_cell.length_b   1.000
_cell.length_c   1.000
_cell.angle_alpha   90.00
_cell.angle_beta   90.00
_cell.angle_gamma   90.00
#
_symmetry.space_group_name_H-M   'P 1'
#
loop_
_entity.id
_entity.type
_entity.pdbx_description
1 polymer ?
#
loop_
_entity_poly.entity_id
_entity_poly.type
_entity_poly.pdbx_seq_one_letter_code
_entity_poly.pdbx_strand_id
1 'polypeptide(L)' 'IPLRFGAIATLDGIQTNSGIIDDDGSLYMSGLPAQGAITVRWGEAPDLICHISYQLTEQQINSAITRMDAICR' A
#
# COMPACT_ATOMS: atom_id res chain seq x y z
N ILE A 1 12.31 -5.26 -9.00
CA ILE A 1 11.46 -6.42 -9.35
C ILE A 1 10.03 -5.97 -9.10
N PRO A 2 9.10 -6.13 -10.05
CA PRO A 2 7.71 -5.74 -9.85
C PRO A 2 7.07 -6.58 -8.73
N LEU A 3 6.18 -5.97 -7.95
CA LEU A 3 5.38 -6.70 -6.98
C LEU A 3 4.54 -7.75 -7.71
N ARG A 4 4.39 -8.92 -7.08
CA ARG A 4 3.62 -10.02 -7.67
C ARG A 4 2.15 -9.86 -7.33
N PHE A 5 1.30 -10.24 -8.26
CA PHE A 5 -0.13 -10.44 -8.00
C PHE A 5 -0.31 -11.30 -6.74
N GLY A 6 -1.27 -10.91 -5.90
CA GLY A 6 -1.60 -11.66 -4.68
C GLY A 6 -0.74 -11.30 -3.46
N ALA A 7 0.24 -10.39 -3.58
CA ALA A 7 0.91 -9.85 -2.42
C ALA A 7 -0.10 -9.09 -1.53
N ILE A 8 0.00 -9.30 -0.22
CA ILE A 8 -0.90 -8.69 0.77
C ILE A 8 -0.29 -7.39 1.26
N ALA A 9 -1.01 -6.30 1.12
CA ALA A 9 -0.66 -5.00 1.67
C ALA A 9 -1.50 -4.72 2.91
N THR A 10 -0.87 -4.24 3.98
CA THR A 10 -1.55 -3.90 5.23
C THR A 10 -1.07 -2.54 5.72
N LEU A 11 -2.00 -1.68 6.14
CA LEU A 11 -1.66 -0.41 6.79
C LEU A 11 -1.08 -0.70 8.18
N ASP A 12 0.11 -0.18 8.44
CA ASP A 12 0.80 -0.40 9.71
C ASP A 12 -0.02 0.19 10.87
N GLY A 13 -0.20 -0.61 11.92
CA GLY A 13 -1.03 -0.26 13.07
C GLY A 13 -2.54 -0.47 12.90
N ILE A 14 -3.02 -0.77 11.69
CA ILE A 14 -4.45 -1.02 11.41
C ILE A 14 -4.60 -2.28 10.54
N GLN A 15 -4.58 -3.45 11.19
CA GLN A 15 -4.63 -4.75 10.51
C GLN A 15 -5.90 -4.98 9.66
N THR A 16 -7.00 -4.33 10.00
CA THR A 16 -8.27 -4.41 9.25
C THR A 16 -8.21 -3.66 7.92
N ASN A 17 -7.24 -2.76 7.74
CA ASN A 17 -7.08 -1.98 6.54
C ASN A 17 -6.00 -2.64 5.67
N SER A 18 -6.42 -3.60 4.87
CA SER A 18 -5.57 -4.39 3.99
C SER A 18 -6.11 -4.44 2.57
N GLY A 19 -5.25 -4.83 1.64
CA GLY A 19 -5.56 -4.97 0.22
C GLY A 19 -4.63 -5.96 -0.44
N ILE A 20 -4.87 -6.20 -1.73
CA ILE A 20 -4.11 -7.15 -2.55
C ILE A 20 -3.52 -6.38 -3.72
N ILE A 21 -2.26 -6.67 -4.03
CA ILE A 21 -1.60 -6.16 -5.24
C ILE A 21 -2.13 -6.91 -6.47
N ASP A 22 -2.59 -6.17 -7.47
CA ASP A 22 -3.02 -6.73 -8.75
C ASP A 22 -1.85 -7.03 -9.70
N ASP A 23 -2.17 -7.44 -10.92
CA ASP A 23 -1.20 -7.83 -11.95
C ASP A 23 -0.40 -6.66 -12.53
N ASP A 24 -0.95 -5.45 -12.44
CA ASP A 24 -0.28 -4.20 -12.80
C ASP A 24 0.60 -3.66 -11.66
N GLY A 25 0.66 -4.34 -10.52
CA GLY A 25 1.38 -3.89 -9.32
C GLY A 25 0.64 -2.75 -8.58
N SER A 26 -0.65 -2.56 -8.85
CA SER A 26 -1.47 -1.53 -8.22
C SER A 26 -2.15 -2.05 -6.95
N LEU A 27 -2.43 -1.11 -6.03
CA LEU A 27 -3.09 -1.36 -4.75
C LEU A 27 -4.23 -0.35 -4.57
N TYR A 28 -5.42 -0.85 -4.24
CA TYR A 28 -6.56 -0.02 -3.90
C TYR A 28 -6.89 -0.18 -2.42
N MET A 29 -6.91 0.93 -1.69
CA MET A 29 -7.24 0.98 -0.27
C MET A 29 -8.11 2.19 0.03
N SER A 30 -9.04 2.04 0.98
CA SER A 30 -9.90 3.11 1.49
C SER A 30 -9.62 3.36 2.97
N GLY A 31 -10.14 4.45 3.52
CA GLY A 31 -10.00 4.75 4.95
C GLY A 31 -8.55 5.02 5.41
N LEU A 32 -7.66 5.40 4.48
CA LEU A 32 -6.29 5.75 4.82
C LEU A 32 -6.23 7.08 5.59
N PRO A 33 -5.42 7.19 6.65
CA PRO A 33 -5.08 8.48 7.25
C PRO A 33 -4.30 9.37 6.27
N ALA A 34 -4.08 10.64 6.64
CA ALA A 34 -3.32 11.59 5.81
C ALA A 34 -1.87 11.14 5.54
N GLN A 35 -1.28 10.34 6.41
CA GLN A 35 0.06 9.77 6.23
C GLN A 35 0.16 8.44 6.96
N GLY A 36 1.04 7.58 6.48
CA GLY A 36 1.28 6.29 7.11
C GLY A 36 2.31 5.44 6.37
N ALA A 37 2.44 4.20 6.84
CA ALA A 37 3.26 3.19 6.21
C ALA A 37 2.41 1.94 5.91
N ILE A 38 2.67 1.32 4.76
CA ILE A 38 2.02 0.12 4.29
C ILE A 38 3.10 -0.96 4.19
N THR A 39 2.88 -2.07 4.85
CA THR A 39 3.70 -3.27 4.71
C THR A 39 3.10 -4.17 3.64
N VAL A 40 3.86 -4.48 2.60
CA VAL A 40 3.48 -5.43 1.55
C VAL A 40 4.28 -6.71 1.74
N ARG A 41 3.62 -7.87 1.69
CA ARG A 41 4.26 -9.18 1.84
C ARG A 41 3.74 -10.19 0.84
N TRP A 42 4.63 -11.00 0.29
CA TRP A 42 4.30 -12.16 -0.55
C TRP A 42 4.95 -13.47 -0.06
N GLY A 43 5.47 -13.44 1.17
CA GLY A 43 6.01 -14.57 1.90
C GLY A 43 6.48 -14.12 3.28
N GLU A 44 7.05 -15.04 4.06
CA GLU A 44 7.46 -14.78 5.44
C GLU A 44 8.93 -14.37 5.58
N ALA A 45 9.76 -14.61 4.55
CA ALA A 45 11.17 -14.27 4.59
C ALA A 45 11.35 -12.73 4.48
N PRO A 46 12.37 -12.13 5.12
CA PRO A 46 12.55 -10.68 5.13
C PRO A 46 12.70 -10.04 3.75
N ASP A 47 13.21 -10.78 2.76
CA ASP A 47 13.34 -10.35 1.36
C ASP A 47 12.03 -10.42 0.57
N LEU A 48 10.96 -10.97 1.18
CA LEU A 48 9.62 -11.11 0.60
C LEU A 48 8.63 -10.11 1.22
N ILE A 49 9.15 -9.11 1.93
CA ILE A 49 8.40 -8.03 2.59
C ILE A 49 9.01 -6.72 2.11
N CYS A 50 8.17 -5.72 1.86
CA CYS A 50 8.61 -4.36 1.64
C CYS A 50 7.71 -3.35 2.31
N HIS A 51 8.24 -2.13 2.44
CA HIS A 51 7.52 -1.03 3.07
C HIS A 51 7.34 0.13 2.10
N ILE A 52 6.16 0.73 2.19
CA ILE A 52 5.76 1.91 1.41
C ILE A 52 5.33 2.98 2.40
N SER A 53 5.98 4.13 2.38
CA SER A 53 5.51 5.32 3.11
C SER A 53 4.74 6.23 2.16
N TYR A 54 3.63 6.78 2.63
CA TYR A 54 2.81 7.70 1.86
C TYR A 54 2.41 8.92 2.68
N GLN A 55 2.16 10.03 1.98
CA GLN A 55 1.61 11.25 2.53
C GLN A 55 0.66 11.87 1.52
N LEU A 56 -0.58 12.09 1.94
CA LEU A 56 -1.65 12.70 1.18
C LEU A 56 -1.73 14.19 1.50
N THR A 57 -1.90 15.00 0.47
CA THR A 57 -2.26 16.41 0.60
C THR A 57 -3.74 16.55 0.94
N GLU A 58 -4.16 17.69 1.48
CA GLU A 58 -5.58 17.97 1.75
C GLU A 58 -6.45 17.83 0.49
N GLN A 59 -5.94 18.25 -0.68
CA GLN A 59 -6.64 18.09 -1.95
C GLN A 59 -6.87 16.61 -2.30
N GLN A 60 -5.88 15.76 -2.05
CA GLN A 60 -5.97 14.31 -2.30
C GLN A 60 -6.94 13.62 -1.34
N ILE A 61 -6.98 14.06 -0.08
CA ILE A 61 -7.93 13.56 0.93
C ILE A 61 -9.37 13.91 0.56
N ASN A 62 -9.59 15.10 -0.01
CA ASN A 62 -10.91 15.56 -0.43
C ASN A 62 -11.32 15.08 -1.83
N SER A 63 -10.47 14.33 -2.51
CA SER A 63 -10.76 13.75 -3.83
C SER A 63 -11.43 12.39 -3.69
N ALA A 64 -12.37 12.05 -4.59
CA ALA A 64 -13.06 10.77 -4.56
C ALA A 64 -12.10 9.57 -4.73
N ILE A 65 -11.10 9.72 -5.59
CA ILE A 65 -10.03 8.75 -5.81
C ILE A 65 -8.72 9.52 -6.01
N THR A 66 -7.67 9.13 -5.28
CA THR A 66 -6.30 9.62 -5.49
C THR A 66 -5.45 8.48 -6.02
N ARG A 67 -4.69 8.73 -7.09
CA ARG A 67 -3.66 7.83 -7.58
C ARG A 67 -2.29 8.41 -7.23
N MET A 68 -1.38 7.55 -6.75
CA MET A 68 0.01 7.89 -6.52
C MET A 68 0.89 6.72 -6.89
N ASP A 69 2.13 7.02 -7.30
CA ASP A 69 3.16 6.02 -7.47
C ASP A 69 3.98 5.93 -6.18
N ALA A 70 4.36 4.71 -5.81
CA ALA A 70 5.17 4.46 -4.63
C ALA A 70 6.26 3.43 -4.92
N ILE A 71 7.40 3.61 -4.27
CA ILE A 71 8.51 2.66 -4.37
C ILE A 71 8.47 1.76 -3.15
N CYS A 72 8.28 0.47 -3.41
CA CYS A 72 8.42 -0.61 -2.46
C CYS A 72 9.92 -0.84 -2.20
N ARG A 73 10.35 -0.66 -0.94
CA ARG A 73 11.74 -0.81 -0.48
C ARG A 73 11.87 -1.94 0.52
#